data_AF-A0A935XF68-F1
#
_entry.id   AF-A0A935XF68-F1
#
_cell.length_a   1.000
_cell.length_b   1.000
_cell.length_c   1.000
_cell.angle_alpha   90.00
_cell.angle_beta   90.00
_cell.angle_gamma   90.00
#
_symmetry.space_group_name_H-M   'P 1'
#
loop_
_entity.id
_entity.type
_entity.pdbx_description
1 polymer ?
#
loop_
_entity_poly.entity_id
_entity_poly.type
_entity_poly.pdbx_seq_one_letter_code
_entity_poly.pdbx_strand_id
1 'polypeptide(L)'
;MRSATETQLILNHKRAIELLVDADLPLGLDRGSLCNLHAALAENLLPDPSDEGRLRWRGVLLPGTSLVPLARESEIAERLDLLLDRVRAIPDPFEQAFFLLLQLPYLHPFFALNEAVARVAANIPLVRANLCPMTWEGVPRDLYMDGVRGYFEYQKHSLLRDVFEWGYERSCERLAEREVREVEPDPIRLRYRRELHGVVREVALGRVVADAAWLVRWGELNGVVADDMELFATTARMLLEAMHEG
;
A
#
# COMPACT_ATOMS: atom_id res chain seq x y z
N MET A 1 23.72 -0.28 -1.48
CA MET A 1 23.04 -1.46 -2.06
C MET A 1 22.08 -1.97 -1.00
N ARG A 2 20.77 -2.03 -1.25
CA ARG A 2 19.82 -2.66 -0.31
C ARG A 2 20.12 -4.15 -0.23
N SER A 3 19.95 -4.75 0.94
CA SER A 3 20.14 -6.21 1.07
C SER A 3 19.05 -6.98 0.30
N ALA A 4 19.30 -8.23 -0.04
CA ALA A 4 18.28 -9.09 -0.68
C ALA A 4 17.02 -9.19 0.20
N THR A 5 17.21 -9.32 1.52
CA THR A 5 16.11 -9.38 2.50
C THR A 5 15.32 -8.07 2.56
N GLU A 6 15.97 -6.90 2.56
CA GLU A 6 15.26 -5.61 2.49
C GLU A 6 14.46 -5.47 1.20
N THR A 7 15.02 -5.94 0.08
CA THR A 7 14.34 -5.91 -1.21
C THR A 7 13.08 -6.78 -1.17
N GLN A 8 13.19 -7.99 -0.63
CA GLN A 8 12.04 -8.90 -0.45
C GLN A 8 10.98 -8.26 0.47
N LEU A 9 11.37 -7.71 1.61
CA LEU A 9 10.44 -7.03 2.54
C LEU A 9 9.62 -5.94 1.85
N ILE A 10 10.26 -5.14 0.99
CA ILE A 10 9.59 -4.07 0.23
C ILE A 10 8.60 -4.66 -0.79
N LEU A 11 9.01 -5.68 -1.53
CA LEU A 11 8.14 -6.35 -2.51
C LEU A 11 6.93 -7.02 -1.83
N ASN A 12 7.14 -7.66 -0.69
CA ASN A 12 6.10 -8.29 0.12
C ASN A 12 5.09 -7.27 0.63
N HIS A 13 5.55 -6.12 1.16
CA HIS A 13 4.65 -5.06 1.60
C HIS A 13 3.86 -4.45 0.43
N LYS A 14 4.51 -4.27 -0.73
CA LYS A 14 3.81 -3.84 -1.95
C LYS A 14 2.69 -4.82 -2.30
N ARG A 15 2.98 -6.12 -2.31
CA ARG A 15 1.99 -7.16 -2.63
C ARG A 15 0.84 -7.20 -1.63
N ALA A 16 1.13 -7.05 -0.35
CA ALA A 16 0.11 -7.00 0.70
C ALA A 16 -0.81 -5.78 0.55
N ILE A 17 -0.28 -4.62 0.15
CA ILE A 17 -1.07 -3.42 -0.14
C ILE A 17 -1.91 -3.61 -1.41
N GLU A 18 -1.38 -4.24 -2.46
CA GLU A 18 -2.15 -4.56 -3.67
C GLU A 18 -3.38 -5.43 -3.33
N LEU A 19 -3.22 -6.43 -2.46
CA LEU A 19 -4.35 -7.25 -1.98
C LEU A 19 -5.40 -6.44 -1.22
N LEU A 20 -4.99 -5.41 -0.47
CA LEU A 20 -5.89 -4.57 0.31
C LEU A 20 -6.80 -3.71 -0.59
N VAL A 21 -6.30 -3.29 -1.75
CA VAL A 21 -7.02 -2.38 -2.68
C VAL A 21 -7.59 -3.11 -3.91
N ASP A 22 -7.44 -4.43 -3.99
CA ASP A 22 -7.98 -5.24 -5.07
C ASP A 22 -9.51 -5.31 -4.98
N ALA A 23 -10.18 -4.69 -5.96
CA ALA A 23 -11.63 -4.64 -6.02
C ALA A 23 -12.27 -5.98 -6.41
N ASP A 24 -11.53 -6.85 -7.11
CA ASP A 24 -12.02 -8.16 -7.55
C ASP A 24 -11.91 -9.21 -6.44
N LEU A 25 -10.99 -9.00 -5.49
CA LEU A 25 -10.74 -9.89 -4.35
C LEU A 25 -10.70 -9.10 -3.02
N PRO A 26 -11.82 -8.48 -2.60
CA PRO A 26 -11.83 -7.61 -1.43
C PRO A 26 -11.56 -8.40 -0.15
N LEU A 27 -10.57 -7.94 0.62
CA LEU A 27 -10.25 -8.52 1.92
C LEU A 27 -11.39 -8.28 2.94
N GLY A 28 -11.66 -9.31 3.72
CA GLY A 28 -12.64 -9.32 4.80
C GLY A 28 -11.99 -9.37 6.19
N LEU A 29 -12.85 -9.23 7.21
CA LEU A 29 -12.51 -9.52 8.60
C LEU A 29 -12.72 -11.02 8.86
N ASP A 30 -11.95 -11.84 8.16
CA ASP A 30 -12.02 -13.30 8.17
C ASP A 30 -10.62 -13.93 8.16
N ARG A 31 -10.56 -15.22 8.47
CA ARG A 31 -9.30 -15.97 8.55
C ARG A 31 -8.55 -16.03 7.22
N GLY A 32 -9.27 -16.25 6.12
CA GLY A 32 -8.67 -16.35 4.79
C GLY A 32 -7.93 -15.06 4.41
N SER A 33 -8.56 -13.92 4.67
CA SER A 33 -7.95 -12.61 4.44
C SER A 33 -6.67 -12.38 5.25
N LEU A 34 -6.67 -12.73 6.54
CA LEU A 34 -5.46 -12.63 7.38
C LEU A 34 -4.35 -13.60 6.94
N CYS A 35 -4.71 -14.83 6.57
CA CYS A 35 -3.78 -15.81 6.02
C CYS A 35 -3.18 -15.34 4.68
N ASN A 36 -3.98 -14.76 3.79
CA ASN A 36 -3.50 -14.22 2.52
C ASN A 36 -2.55 -13.03 2.73
N LEU A 37 -2.87 -12.13 3.66
CA LEU A 37 -1.96 -11.04 4.05
C LEU A 37 -0.65 -11.58 4.64
N HIS A 38 -0.73 -12.59 5.52
CA HIS A 38 0.47 -13.21 6.07
C HIS A 38 1.32 -13.86 4.97
N ALA A 39 0.71 -14.60 4.03
CA ALA A 39 1.42 -15.21 2.91
C ALA A 39 2.17 -14.15 2.07
N ALA A 40 1.48 -13.07 1.70
CA ALA A 40 2.10 -11.98 0.94
C ALA A 40 3.22 -11.27 1.70
N LEU A 41 3.08 -11.10 3.02
CA LEU A 41 4.09 -10.47 3.86
C LEU A 41 5.29 -11.39 4.13
N ALA A 42 5.07 -12.70 4.21
CA ALA A 42 6.05 -13.69 4.64
C ALA A 42 6.86 -14.34 3.52
N GLU A 43 6.44 -14.18 2.26
CA GLU A 43 7.08 -14.80 1.09
C GLU A 43 8.61 -14.68 1.14
N ASN A 44 9.29 -15.84 1.15
CA ASN A 44 10.76 -15.98 1.19
C ASN A 44 11.44 -15.34 2.42
N LEU A 45 10.72 -15.16 3.53
CA LEU A 45 11.25 -14.59 4.77
C LEU A 45 11.20 -15.55 5.97
N LEU A 46 10.52 -16.69 5.84
CA LEU A 46 10.43 -17.68 6.92
C LEU A 46 11.45 -18.82 6.75
N PRO A 47 11.97 -19.39 7.85
CA PRO A 47 12.83 -20.58 7.79
C PRO A 47 12.16 -21.80 7.16
N ASP A 48 10.85 -21.94 7.37
CA ASP A 48 10.01 -23.00 6.80
C ASP A 48 8.95 -22.35 5.91
N PRO A 49 9.04 -22.47 4.58
CA PRO A 49 8.06 -21.90 3.66
C PRO A 49 6.63 -22.41 3.87
N SER A 50 6.45 -23.56 4.53
CA SER A 50 5.10 -24.10 4.83
C SER A 50 4.38 -23.35 5.95
N ASP A 51 5.08 -22.47 6.68
CA ASP A 51 4.48 -21.57 7.66
C ASP A 51 3.89 -20.30 7.00
N GLU A 52 4.21 -20.00 5.74
CA GLU A 52 3.68 -18.84 5.02
C GLU A 52 2.17 -18.96 4.84
N GLY A 53 1.44 -17.91 5.24
CA GLY A 53 -0.03 -17.90 5.21
C GLY A 53 -0.74 -18.86 6.18
N ARG A 54 -0.01 -19.60 7.02
CA ARG A 54 -0.60 -20.63 7.90
C ARG A 54 -0.55 -20.24 9.37
N LEU A 55 -1.59 -20.61 10.12
CA LEU A 55 -1.54 -20.57 11.58
C LEU A 55 -0.40 -21.44 12.08
N ARG A 56 0.35 -20.95 13.07
CA ARG A 56 1.43 -21.74 13.64
C ARG A 56 0.85 -22.94 14.40
N TRP A 57 1.54 -24.06 14.26
CA TRP A 57 1.20 -25.32 14.92
C TRP A 57 2.12 -25.66 16.09
N ARG A 58 3.14 -24.83 16.31
CA ARG A 58 4.14 -24.94 17.37
C ARG A 58 4.15 -23.70 18.26
N GLY A 59 4.53 -23.91 19.51
CA GLY A 59 4.74 -22.83 20.48
C GLY A 59 5.94 -21.96 20.10
N VAL A 60 5.88 -20.69 20.46
CA VAL A 60 6.97 -19.72 20.28
C VAL A 60 7.20 -18.97 21.59
N LEU A 61 8.43 -18.52 21.79
CA LEU A 61 8.77 -17.55 22.82
C LEU A 61 8.92 -16.19 22.17
N LEU A 62 8.40 -15.16 22.82
CA LEU A 62 8.52 -13.79 22.36
C LEU A 62 9.63 -13.10 23.17
N PRO A 63 10.80 -12.84 22.58
CA PRO A 63 11.88 -12.18 23.30
C PRO A 63 11.46 -10.78 23.77
N GLY A 64 11.79 -10.44 25.02
CA GLY A 64 11.53 -9.11 25.57
C GLY A 64 10.13 -8.88 26.11
N THR A 65 9.32 -9.94 26.24
CA THR A 65 8.01 -9.91 26.90
C THR A 65 7.82 -11.14 27.79
N SER A 66 7.01 -11.01 28.84
CA SER A 66 6.57 -12.13 29.69
C SER A 66 5.37 -12.89 29.11
N LEU A 67 4.79 -12.40 28.01
CA LEU A 67 3.68 -13.03 27.32
C LEU A 67 4.08 -14.42 26.80
N VAL A 68 3.29 -15.42 27.15
CA VAL A 68 3.41 -16.78 26.63
C VAL A 68 2.24 -17.04 25.68
N PRO A 69 2.45 -17.04 24.36
CA PRO A 69 1.39 -17.31 23.39
C PRO A 69 0.83 -18.73 23.51
N LEU A 70 -0.41 -18.92 23.08
CA LEU A 70 -1.06 -20.24 23.00
C LEU A 70 -0.21 -21.22 22.19
N ALA A 71 -0.05 -22.47 22.63
CA ALA A 71 0.89 -23.38 21.97
C ALA A 71 0.29 -24.21 20.81
N ARG A 72 -1.03 -24.45 20.80
CA ARG A 72 -1.69 -25.40 19.90
C ARG A 72 -2.45 -24.70 18.77
N GLU A 73 -2.32 -25.22 17.55
CA GLU A 73 -3.00 -24.70 16.34
C GLU A 73 -4.52 -24.57 16.54
N SER A 74 -5.16 -25.59 17.14
CA SER A 74 -6.61 -25.60 17.36
C SER A 74 -7.07 -24.51 18.32
N GLU A 75 -6.32 -24.24 19.39
CA GLU A 75 -6.63 -23.16 20.32
C GLU A 75 -6.45 -21.80 19.63
N ILE A 76 -5.36 -21.63 18.88
CA ILE A 76 -5.12 -20.40 18.11
C ILE A 76 -6.26 -20.14 17.13
N ALA A 77 -6.68 -21.17 16.39
CA ALA A 77 -7.78 -21.07 15.43
C ALA A 77 -9.10 -20.64 16.11
N GLU A 78 -9.45 -21.27 17.23
CA GLU A 78 -10.66 -20.93 17.99
C GLU A 78 -10.62 -19.50 18.54
N ARG A 79 -9.49 -19.06 19.10
CA ARG A 79 -9.35 -17.69 19.62
C ARG A 79 -9.30 -16.65 18.51
N LEU A 80 -8.75 -17.00 17.34
CA LEU A 80 -8.76 -16.13 16.17
C LEU A 80 -10.19 -15.94 15.65
N ASP A 81 -11.00 -16.99 15.60
CA ASP A 81 -12.41 -16.87 15.19
C ASP A 81 -13.18 -15.97 16.15
N LEU A 82 -12.99 -16.14 17.46
CA LEU A 82 -13.60 -15.27 18.46
C LEU A 82 -13.14 -13.81 18.34
N LEU A 83 -11.85 -13.57 18.06
CA LEU A 83 -11.31 -12.24 17.81
C LEU A 83 -11.98 -11.62 16.58
N LEU A 84 -12.13 -12.38 15.49
CA LEU A 84 -12.75 -11.96 14.24
C LEU A 84 -14.26 -11.71 14.38
N ASP A 85 -14.96 -12.47 15.23
CA ASP A 85 -16.35 -12.20 15.58
C ASP A 85 -16.47 -10.89 16.37
N ARG A 86 -15.57 -10.66 17.34
CA ARG A 86 -15.57 -9.43 18.14
C ARG A 86 -15.31 -8.19 17.29
N VAL A 87 -14.29 -8.22 16.42
CA VAL A 87 -14.01 -7.06 15.56
C VAL A 87 -15.18 -6.75 14.62
N ARG A 88 -15.84 -7.77 14.06
CA ARG A 88 -17.03 -7.57 13.21
C ARG A 88 -18.23 -6.98 13.97
N ALA A 89 -18.30 -7.17 15.28
CA ALA A 89 -19.35 -6.61 16.12
C ALA A 89 -19.08 -5.15 16.54
N ILE A 90 -17.85 -4.65 16.37
CA ILE A 90 -17.50 -3.25 16.65
C ILE A 90 -18.09 -2.36 15.53
N PRO A 91 -18.93 -1.35 15.83
CA PRO A 91 -19.56 -0.52 14.80
C PRO A 91 -18.60 0.46 14.13
N ASP A 92 -17.66 1.01 14.89
CA ASP A 92 -16.76 2.06 14.42
C ASP A 92 -15.53 1.47 13.71
N PRO A 93 -15.21 1.89 12.46
CA PRO A 93 -14.10 1.32 11.70
C PRO A 93 -12.71 1.68 12.27
N PHE A 94 -12.57 2.78 13.01
CA PHE A 94 -11.31 3.11 13.69
C PHE A 94 -11.10 2.22 14.91
N GLU A 95 -12.16 1.95 15.67
CA GLU A 95 -12.12 0.98 16.75
C GLU A 95 -11.85 -0.43 16.22
N GLN A 96 -12.41 -0.82 15.07
CA GLN A 96 -12.06 -2.08 14.40
C GLN A 96 -10.57 -2.14 14.05
N ALA A 97 -10.04 -1.08 13.43
CA ALA A 97 -8.64 -0.98 13.04
C ALA A 97 -7.71 -1.10 14.26
N PHE A 98 -7.99 -0.33 15.30
CA PHE A 98 -7.22 -0.32 16.54
C PHE A 98 -7.31 -1.65 17.29
N PHE A 99 -8.48 -2.29 17.31
CA PHE A 99 -8.67 -3.60 17.92
C PHE A 99 -7.81 -4.67 17.22
N LEU A 100 -7.76 -4.69 15.87
CA LEU A 100 -6.89 -5.62 15.13
C LEU A 100 -5.42 -5.36 15.42
N LEU A 101 -5.01 -4.09 15.39
CA LEU A 101 -3.64 -3.66 15.66
C LEU A 101 -3.14 -4.17 17.03
N LEU A 102 -4.04 -4.19 18.02
CA LEU A 102 -3.75 -4.56 19.40
C LEU A 102 -3.84 -6.08 19.63
N GLN A 103 -4.95 -6.70 19.24
CA GLN A 103 -5.28 -8.07 19.63
C GLN A 103 -4.61 -9.12 18.76
N LEU A 104 -4.35 -8.83 17.48
CA LEU A 104 -3.76 -9.81 16.58
C LEU A 104 -2.31 -10.15 16.98
N PRO A 105 -1.41 -9.17 17.27
CA PRO A 105 -0.08 -9.46 17.77
C PRO A 105 -0.08 -10.13 19.14
N TYR A 106 -1.07 -9.82 19.99
CA TYR A 106 -1.22 -10.42 21.32
C TYR A 106 -1.62 -11.89 21.25
N LEU A 107 -2.55 -12.26 20.34
CA LEU A 107 -2.89 -13.66 20.06
C LEU A 107 -1.71 -14.41 19.43
N HIS A 108 -0.93 -13.71 18.60
CA HIS A 108 0.24 -14.21 17.91
C HIS A 108 -0.04 -15.48 17.07
N PRO A 109 -0.97 -15.43 16.09
CA PRO A 109 -1.42 -16.62 15.36
C PRO A 109 -0.41 -17.19 14.35
N PHE A 110 0.54 -16.38 13.87
CA PHE A 110 1.53 -16.80 12.86
C PHE A 110 2.91 -17.04 13.47
N PHE A 111 3.78 -17.74 12.76
CA PHE A 111 5.14 -18.04 13.23
C PHE A 111 6.01 -16.78 13.39
N ALA A 112 5.83 -15.79 12.51
CA ALA A 112 6.48 -14.49 12.58
C ALA A 112 5.58 -13.40 11.95
N LEU A 113 6.05 -12.15 11.93
CA LEU A 113 5.42 -11.03 11.23
C LEU A 113 4.01 -10.63 11.73
N ASN A 114 3.58 -11.08 12.90
CA ASN A 114 2.25 -10.79 13.46
C ASN A 114 1.96 -9.28 13.55
N GLU A 115 2.95 -8.47 13.94
CA GLU A 115 2.83 -7.01 13.99
C GLU A 115 2.70 -6.39 12.59
N ALA A 116 3.40 -6.94 11.59
CA ALA A 116 3.29 -6.47 10.21
C ALA A 116 1.92 -6.80 9.63
N VAL A 117 1.43 -8.03 9.86
CA VAL A 117 0.07 -8.44 9.48
C VAL A 117 -0.95 -7.53 10.15
N ALA A 118 -0.80 -7.26 11.45
CA ALA A 118 -1.73 -6.40 12.19
C ALA A 118 -1.77 -4.97 11.65
N ARG A 119 -0.61 -4.37 11.32
CA ARG A 119 -0.54 -3.03 10.72
C ARG A 119 -1.23 -2.94 9.37
N VAL A 120 -1.11 -3.97 8.52
CA VAL A 120 -1.78 -3.99 7.21
C VAL A 120 -3.26 -4.33 7.36
N ALA A 121 -3.61 -5.31 8.20
CA ALA A 121 -4.99 -5.73 8.46
C ALA A 121 -5.82 -4.63 9.12
N ALA A 122 -5.22 -3.77 9.94
CA ALA A 122 -5.88 -2.59 10.51
C ALA A 122 -6.43 -1.64 9.43
N ASN A 123 -5.92 -1.68 8.20
CA ASN A 123 -6.47 -0.89 7.11
C ASN A 123 -7.70 -1.53 6.43
N ILE A 124 -7.99 -2.82 6.64
CA ILE A 124 -9.18 -3.47 6.05
C ILE A 124 -10.49 -2.73 6.41
N PRO A 125 -10.80 -2.45 7.69
CA PRO A 125 -12.03 -1.74 8.03
C PRO A 125 -12.04 -0.29 7.51
N LEU A 126 -10.89 0.38 7.49
CA LEU A 126 -10.76 1.75 6.98
C LEU A 126 -11.06 1.82 5.47
N VAL A 127 -10.40 0.98 4.68
CA VAL A 127 -10.59 0.93 3.21
C VAL A 127 -12.03 0.54 2.87
N ARG A 128 -12.63 -0.44 3.59
CA ARG A 128 -14.03 -0.83 3.38
C ARG A 128 -15.02 0.27 3.72
N ALA A 129 -14.68 1.16 4.65
CA ALA A 129 -15.46 2.34 4.98
C ALA A 129 -15.13 3.56 4.08
N ASN A 130 -14.31 3.37 3.04
CA ASN A 130 -13.82 4.43 2.15
C ASN A 130 -13.08 5.55 2.90
N LEU A 131 -12.34 5.18 3.95
CA LEU A 131 -11.49 6.06 4.74
C LEU A 131 -10.04 5.96 4.28
N CYS A 132 -9.25 7.00 4.54
CA CYS A 132 -7.81 7.02 4.27
C CYS A 132 -7.13 5.83 4.98
N PRO A 133 -6.30 5.02 4.29
CA PRO A 133 -5.50 4.00 4.95
C PRO A 133 -4.31 4.63 5.71
N MET A 134 -3.90 3.99 6.79
CA MET A 134 -2.72 4.34 7.58
C MET A 134 -1.44 3.81 6.91
N THR A 135 -0.45 4.67 6.70
CA THR A 135 0.81 4.32 5.99
C THR A 135 1.97 3.98 6.92
N TRP A 136 1.82 4.23 8.22
CA TRP A 136 2.87 4.10 9.26
C TRP A 136 4.14 4.92 8.99
N GLU A 137 4.12 5.80 7.99
CA GLU A 137 5.26 6.59 7.56
C GLU A 137 5.54 7.72 8.56
N GLY A 138 6.74 7.72 9.15
CA GLY A 138 7.14 8.70 10.15
C GLY A 138 6.59 8.45 11.55
N VAL A 139 5.88 7.33 11.78
CA VAL A 139 5.48 6.90 13.13
C VAL A 139 6.73 6.55 13.95
N PRO A 140 6.93 7.16 15.14
CA PRO A 140 8.08 6.86 15.97
C PRO A 140 8.09 5.39 16.39
N ARG A 141 9.08 4.64 15.89
CA ARG A 141 9.21 3.19 16.13
C ARG A 141 9.24 2.85 17.61
N ASP A 142 9.98 3.60 18.41
CA ASP A 142 10.15 3.31 19.84
C ASP A 142 8.83 3.48 20.60
N LEU A 143 8.05 4.53 20.32
CA LEU A 143 6.74 4.73 20.94
C LEU A 143 5.74 3.65 20.53
N TYR A 144 5.75 3.22 19.26
CA TYR A 144 4.95 2.09 18.82
C TYR A 144 5.31 0.81 19.58
N MET A 145 6.61 0.48 19.65
CA MET A 145 7.07 -0.72 20.35
C MET A 145 6.76 -0.67 21.85
N ASP A 146 6.91 0.49 22.47
CA ASP A 146 6.56 0.71 23.88
C ASP A 146 5.05 0.59 24.11
N GLY A 147 4.22 1.06 23.18
CA GLY A 147 2.77 0.91 23.21
C GLY A 147 2.34 -0.55 23.12
N VAL A 148 2.91 -1.31 22.18
CA VAL A 148 2.67 -2.76 22.05
C VAL A 148 3.09 -3.50 23.33
N ARG A 149 4.29 -3.23 23.84
CA ARG A 149 4.78 -3.85 25.09
C ARG A 149 3.93 -3.45 26.29
N GLY A 150 3.50 -2.19 26.37
CA GLY A 150 2.60 -1.69 27.41
C GLY A 150 1.29 -2.47 27.46
N TYR A 151 0.77 -2.87 26.30
CA TYR A 151 -0.39 -3.75 26.24
C TYR A 151 -0.05 -5.19 26.63
N PHE A 152 1.02 -5.76 26.07
CA PHE A 152 1.40 -7.16 26.33
C PHE A 152 1.63 -7.44 27.82
N GLU A 153 2.30 -6.52 28.51
CA GLU A 153 2.70 -6.68 29.92
C GLU A 153 1.64 -6.20 30.91
N TYR A 154 0.95 -5.09 30.60
CA TYR A 154 0.12 -4.38 31.58
C TYR A 154 -1.33 -4.22 31.15
N GLN A 155 -1.70 -4.71 29.96
CA GLN A 155 -3.03 -4.51 29.36
C GLN A 155 -3.40 -3.02 29.23
N LYS A 156 -2.39 -2.15 29.15
CA LYS A 156 -2.55 -0.70 28.97
C LYS A 156 -2.38 -0.35 27.50
N HIS A 157 -3.45 0.12 26.88
CA HIS A 157 -3.52 0.40 25.45
C HIS A 157 -3.42 1.90 25.12
N SER A 158 -3.40 2.79 26.13
CA SER A 158 -3.45 4.25 25.94
C SER A 158 -2.30 4.78 25.09
N LEU A 159 -1.06 4.33 25.34
CA LEU A 159 0.09 4.79 24.54
C LEU A 159 -0.04 4.34 23.07
N LEU A 160 -0.44 3.09 22.82
CA LEU A 160 -0.61 2.61 21.44
C LEU A 160 -1.77 3.31 20.73
N ARG A 161 -2.85 3.64 21.47
CA ARG A 161 -3.96 4.46 20.95
C ARG A 161 -3.47 5.83 20.52
N ASP A 162 -2.73 6.53 21.38
CA ASP A 162 -2.22 7.88 21.07
C ASP A 162 -1.27 7.85 19.86
N VAL A 163 -0.43 6.80 19.74
CA VAL A 163 0.42 6.57 18.56
C VAL A 163 -0.40 6.29 17.30
N PHE A 164 -1.47 5.50 17.41
CA PHE A 164 -2.37 5.18 16.30
C PHE A 164 -3.09 6.44 15.80
N GLU A 165 -3.71 7.22 16.69
CA GLU A 165 -4.40 8.47 16.37
C GLU A 165 -3.44 9.45 15.69
N TRP A 166 -2.27 9.71 16.29
CA TRP A 166 -1.26 10.60 15.71
C TRP A 166 -0.79 10.12 14.33
N GLY A 167 -0.54 8.82 14.16
CA GLY A 167 -0.10 8.26 12.89
C GLY A 167 -1.20 8.29 11.81
N TYR A 168 -2.46 8.19 12.23
CA TYR A 168 -3.61 8.29 11.34
C TYR A 168 -3.80 9.71 10.80
N GLU A 169 -3.77 10.72 11.68
CA GLU A 169 -3.85 12.13 11.29
C GLU A 169 -2.76 12.47 10.25
N ARG A 170 -1.52 12.04 10.51
CA ARG A 170 -0.39 12.24 9.58
C ARG A 170 -0.56 11.52 8.26
N SER A 171 -1.20 10.35 8.25
CA SER A 171 -1.49 9.63 7.01
C SER A 171 -2.49 10.42 6.16
N CYS A 172 -3.51 11.00 6.80
CA CYS A 172 -4.49 11.85 6.13
C CYS A 172 -3.86 13.15 5.58
N GLU A 173 -3.04 13.85 6.36
CA GLU A 173 -2.33 15.07 5.94
C GLU A 173 -1.50 14.80 4.66
N ARG A 174 -0.72 13.71 4.66
CA ARG A 174 0.12 13.34 3.51
C ARG A 174 -0.69 12.99 2.27
N LEU A 175 -1.85 12.36 2.44
CA LEU A 175 -2.73 12.04 1.31
C LEU A 175 -3.32 13.32 0.73
N ALA A 176 -3.80 14.23 1.58
CA ALA A 176 -4.32 15.53 1.14
C ALA A 176 -3.27 16.35 0.38
N GLU A 177 -2.01 16.34 0.82
CA GLU A 177 -0.90 17.00 0.11
C GLU A 177 -0.65 16.41 -1.30
N ARG A 178 -0.98 15.14 -1.53
CA ARG A 178 -0.83 14.48 -2.84
C ARG A 178 -2.01 14.77 -3.75
N GLU A 179 -3.24 14.79 -3.24
CA GLU A 179 -4.43 15.14 -4.03
C GLU A 179 -4.36 16.57 -4.56
N VAL A 180 -3.78 17.51 -3.80
CA VAL A 180 -3.50 18.88 -4.26
C VAL A 180 -2.53 18.93 -5.46
N ARG A 181 -1.84 17.81 -5.77
CA ARG A 181 -0.94 17.68 -6.93
C ARG A 181 -1.54 16.96 -8.14
N GLU A 182 -2.84 16.66 -8.15
CA GLU A 182 -3.52 16.23 -9.39
C GLU A 182 -3.49 17.37 -10.41
N VAL A 183 -2.52 17.31 -11.32
CA VAL A 183 -2.48 18.19 -12.49
C VAL A 183 -3.54 17.67 -13.45
N GLU A 184 -4.52 18.52 -13.75
CA GLU A 184 -5.53 18.23 -14.75
C GLU A 184 -4.85 17.85 -16.08
N PRO A 185 -5.18 16.70 -16.70
CA PRO A 185 -4.49 16.26 -17.90
C PRO A 185 -4.60 17.31 -18.99
N ASP A 186 -3.47 17.70 -19.59
CA ASP A 186 -3.45 18.61 -20.73
C ASP A 186 -4.38 18.05 -21.84
N PRO A 187 -5.46 18.77 -22.21
CA PRO A 187 -6.48 18.28 -23.12
C PRO A 187 -5.93 18.01 -24.53
N ILE A 188 -4.90 18.74 -24.97
CA ILE A 188 -4.24 18.55 -26.26
C ILE A 188 -3.40 17.28 -26.22
N ARG A 189 -2.68 17.03 -25.13
CA ARG A 189 -1.93 15.78 -24.95
C ARG A 189 -2.84 14.56 -24.86
N LEU A 190 -4.01 14.71 -24.27
CA LEU A 190 -5.00 13.64 -24.15
C LEU A 190 -5.66 13.35 -25.51
N ARG A 191 -6.14 14.40 -26.20
CA ARG A 191 -6.86 14.30 -27.47
C ARG A 191 -5.98 13.82 -28.62
N TYR A 192 -4.74 14.31 -28.71
CA TYR A 192 -3.81 14.03 -29.81
C TYR A 192 -2.61 13.18 -29.41
N ARG A 193 -2.79 12.32 -28.40
CA ARG A 193 -1.72 11.49 -27.84
C ARG A 193 -0.96 10.70 -28.90
N ARG A 194 -1.69 10.12 -29.84
CA ARG A 194 -1.13 9.24 -30.88
C ARG A 194 -0.30 10.05 -31.89
N GLU A 195 -0.81 11.21 -32.27
CA GLU A 195 -0.24 12.12 -33.25
C GLU A 195 1.05 12.75 -32.68
N LEU A 196 1.03 13.16 -31.41
CA LEU A 196 2.20 13.66 -30.66
C LEU A 196 3.28 12.56 -30.50
N HIS A 197 2.88 11.33 -30.17
CA HIS A 197 3.82 10.20 -30.15
C HIS A 197 4.45 9.94 -31.51
N GLY A 198 3.69 10.13 -32.59
CA GLY A 198 4.19 10.02 -33.96
C GLY A 198 5.25 11.06 -34.29
N VAL A 199 5.05 12.32 -33.88
CA VAL A 199 6.07 13.38 -33.98
C VAL A 199 7.37 12.95 -33.29
N VAL A 200 7.28 12.58 -32.02
CA VAL A 200 8.44 12.17 -31.22
C VAL A 200 9.17 10.99 -31.88
N ARG A 201 8.43 10.02 -32.40
CA ARG A 201 8.99 8.85 -33.09
C ARG A 201 9.77 9.22 -34.35
N GLU A 202 9.23 10.06 -35.23
CA GLU A 202 9.89 10.41 -36.49
C GLU A 202 11.18 11.22 -36.25
N VAL A 203 11.17 12.09 -35.24
CA VAL A 203 12.36 12.84 -34.81
C VAL A 203 13.38 11.92 -34.14
N ALA A 204 12.95 11.06 -33.21
CA ALA A 204 13.83 10.10 -32.53
C ALA A 204 14.51 9.11 -33.49
N LEU A 205 13.84 8.73 -34.58
CA LEU A 205 14.40 7.87 -35.63
C LEU A 205 15.32 8.63 -36.60
N GLY A 206 15.54 9.93 -36.40
CA GLY A 206 16.39 10.78 -37.24
C GLY A 206 15.84 10.97 -38.66
N ARG A 207 14.55 10.70 -38.89
CA ARG A 207 13.93 10.77 -40.21
C ARG A 207 13.56 12.19 -40.61
N VAL A 208 13.37 13.06 -39.63
CA VAL A 208 12.96 14.45 -39.82
C VAL A 208 13.59 15.36 -38.77
N VAL A 209 13.93 16.58 -39.17
CA VAL A 209 14.15 17.71 -38.26
C VAL A 209 12.84 18.49 -38.18
N ALA A 210 12.14 18.40 -37.04
CA ALA A 210 10.80 18.98 -36.88
C ALA A 210 10.89 20.49 -36.61
N ASP A 211 10.69 21.30 -37.66
CA ASP A 211 10.46 22.74 -37.53
C ASP A 211 8.95 23.06 -37.37
N ALA A 212 8.62 24.33 -37.10
CA ALA A 212 7.23 24.73 -36.87
C ALA A 212 6.31 24.43 -38.08
N ALA A 213 6.82 24.60 -39.29
CA ALA A 213 6.06 24.34 -40.51
C ALA A 213 5.80 22.83 -40.70
N TRP A 214 6.76 21.99 -40.32
CA TRP A 214 6.61 20.54 -40.36
C TRP A 214 5.60 20.04 -39.32
N LEU A 215 5.62 20.59 -38.10
CA LEU A 215 4.67 20.20 -37.04
C LEU A 215 3.22 20.50 -37.42
N VAL A 216 2.96 21.65 -38.06
CA VAL A 216 1.63 22.01 -38.58
C VAL A 216 1.21 21.04 -39.68
N ARG A 217 2.06 20.81 -40.68
CA ARG A 217 1.77 19.83 -41.76
C ARG A 217 1.54 18.42 -41.22
N TRP A 218 2.30 18.00 -40.21
CA TRP A 218 2.10 16.72 -39.55
C TRP A 218 0.73 16.65 -38.88
N GLY A 219 0.34 17.69 -38.14
CA GLY A 219 -0.98 17.78 -37.52
C GLY A 219 -2.10 17.67 -38.56
N GLU A 220 -2.02 18.44 -39.65
CA GLU A 220 -3.01 18.43 -40.72
C GLU A 220 -3.17 17.05 -41.35
N LEU A 221 -2.05 16.38 -41.67
CA LEU A 221 -2.05 15.05 -42.28
C LEU A 221 -2.58 13.95 -41.36
N ASN A 222 -2.51 14.16 -40.04
CA ASN A 222 -2.91 13.18 -39.04
C ASN A 222 -4.22 13.56 -38.31
N GLY A 223 -4.99 14.50 -38.85
CA GLY A 223 -6.35 14.78 -38.38
C GLY A 223 -6.45 15.69 -37.16
N VAL A 224 -5.42 16.49 -36.86
CA VAL A 224 -5.52 17.59 -35.90
C VAL A 224 -6.39 18.69 -36.51
N VAL A 225 -7.44 19.12 -35.80
CA VAL A 225 -8.35 20.16 -36.30
C VAL A 225 -7.66 21.52 -36.29
N ALA A 226 -8.08 22.42 -37.18
CA ALA A 226 -7.48 23.75 -37.33
C ALA A 226 -7.44 24.53 -36.00
N ASP A 227 -8.50 24.47 -35.21
CA ASP A 227 -8.63 25.18 -33.93
C ASP A 227 -7.60 24.71 -32.87
N ASP A 228 -7.15 23.46 -32.94
CA ASP A 228 -6.18 22.89 -31.99
C ASP A 228 -4.75 22.93 -32.53
N MET A 229 -4.53 23.36 -33.79
CA MET A 229 -3.26 23.20 -34.50
C MET A 229 -2.10 23.96 -33.83
N GLU A 230 -2.35 25.18 -33.37
CA GLU A 230 -1.34 26.00 -32.71
C GLU A 230 -0.91 25.41 -31.36
N LEU A 231 -1.89 24.95 -30.57
CA LEU A 231 -1.64 24.30 -29.30
C LEU A 231 -0.94 22.95 -29.51
N PHE A 232 -1.38 22.15 -30.49
CA PHE A 232 -0.74 20.89 -30.86
C PHE A 232 0.73 21.09 -31.23
N ALA A 233 1.04 22.05 -32.11
CA ALA A 233 2.41 22.33 -32.54
C ALA A 233 3.29 22.82 -31.36
N THR A 234 2.72 23.62 -30.46
CA THR A 234 3.41 24.09 -29.26
C THR A 234 3.69 22.94 -28.29
N THR A 235 2.71 22.08 -28.03
CA THR A 235 2.86 20.89 -27.19
C THR A 235 3.85 19.90 -27.78
N ALA A 236 3.82 19.67 -29.10
CA ALA A 236 4.79 18.83 -29.79
C ALA A 236 6.23 19.36 -29.63
N ARG A 237 6.42 20.67 -29.75
CA ARG A 237 7.73 21.31 -29.55
C ARG A 237 8.24 21.12 -28.12
N MET A 238 7.41 21.37 -27.12
CA MET A 238 7.77 21.14 -25.71
C MET A 238 8.18 19.69 -25.45
N LEU A 239 7.47 18.73 -26.05
CA LEU A 239 7.83 17.30 -25.93
C LEU A 239 9.19 17.00 -26.55
N LEU A 240 9.50 17.58 -27.71
CA LEU A 240 10.79 17.39 -28.38
C LEU A 240 11.94 18.07 -27.61
N GLU A 241 11.73 19.27 -27.06
CA GLU A 241 12.71 19.97 -26.21
C GLU A 241 13.00 19.22 -24.90
N ALA A 242 11.99 18.51 -24.37
CA ALA A 242 12.14 17.67 -23.19
C ALA A 242 12.78 16.30 -23.47
N MET A 243 13.06 15.96 -24.74
CA MET A 243 13.83 14.76 -25.06
C MET A 243 15.29 14.98 -24.67
N HIS A 244 15.72 14.33 -23.60
CA HIS A 244 17.14 14.26 -23.27
C HIS A 244 17.84 13.23 -24.17
N GLU A 245 19.06 13.55 -24.62
CA GLU A 245 19.99 12.54 -25.11
C GLU A 245 20.29 11.59 -23.95
N GLY A 246 19.86 10.33 -24.07
CA GLY A 246 20.14 9.29 -23.09
C GLY A 246 21.59 8.84 -23.10
#